data_AF-A0A318QY67-F1
#
_entry.id   AF-A0A318QY67-F1
#
_cell.length_a   1.000
_cell.length_b   1.000
_cell.length_c   1.000
_cell.angle_alpha   90.00
_cell.angle_beta   90.00
_cell.angle_gamma   90.00
#
_symmetry.space_group_name_H-M   'P 1'
#
loop_
_entity.id
_entity.type
_entity.pdbx_description
1 polymer ?
#
loop_
_entity_poly.entity_id
_entity_poly.type
_entity_poly.pdbx_seq_one_letter_code
_entity_poly.pdbx_strand_id
1 'polypeptide(L)'
;MSYTGIRIKVSSFNLFLINSNKPESKLDPNLRARLLQESQNPFRGLRRAVWIALFGSAALGFFIMFSKIITGDTVSIFDFGVQTSALIILGFLLFKDRNKSEKD
;
A
#
# COMPACT_ATOMS: atom_id res chain seq x y z
N MET A 1 -53.67 8.70 1.60
CA MET A 1 -52.27 8.22 1.59
C MET A 1 -51.49 9.00 2.64
N SER A 2 -51.16 8.37 3.77
CA SER A 2 -50.50 9.02 4.90
C SER A 2 -49.05 8.56 4.96
N TYR A 3 -48.10 9.47 4.75
CA TYR A 3 -46.67 9.18 4.87
C TYR A 3 -46.24 9.37 6.33
N THR A 4 -46.24 8.28 7.09
CA THR A 4 -45.62 8.23 8.42
C THR A 4 -44.11 8.00 8.26
N GLY A 5 -43.36 9.09 8.06
CA GLY A 5 -41.90 9.05 8.02
C GLY A 5 -41.31 8.80 9.41
N ILE A 6 -40.51 7.75 9.54
CA ILE A 6 -39.72 7.42 10.73
C ILE A 6 -38.67 8.52 10.95
N ARG A 7 -38.85 9.35 11.98
CA ARG A 7 -37.86 10.34 12.42
C ARG A 7 -36.80 9.62 13.26
N ILE A 8 -35.70 9.21 12.63
CA ILE A 8 -34.52 8.71 13.34
C ILE A 8 -33.94 9.87 14.17
N LYS A 9 -33.92 9.71 15.49
CA LYS A 9 -33.41 10.71 16.45
C LYS A 9 -31.88 10.75 16.34
N VAL A 10 -31.37 11.67 15.53
CA VAL A 10 -29.94 11.91 15.30
C VAL A 10 -29.17 12.25 16.59
N SER A 11 -29.85 12.51 17.72
CA SER A 11 -29.20 12.81 19.00
C SER A 11 -28.43 11.63 19.61
N SER A 12 -28.78 10.38 19.27
CA SER A 12 -28.04 9.21 19.78
C SER A 12 -26.67 9.03 19.13
N PHE A 13 -26.48 9.55 17.92
CA PHE A 13 -25.18 9.50 17.22
C PHE A 13 -24.14 10.46 17.83
N ASN A 14 -24.58 11.60 18.36
CA ASN A 14 -23.69 12.55 19.04
C ASN A 14 -23.12 11.99 20.36
N LEU A 15 -23.80 11.05 21.01
CA LEU A 15 -23.33 10.44 22.26
C LEU A 15 -22.12 9.52 22.04
N PHE A 16 -22.03 8.86 20.88
CA PHE A 16 -20.92 7.95 20.55
C PHE A 16 -19.62 8.70 20.27
N LEU A 17 -19.69 9.93 19.74
CA LEU A 17 -18.52 10.75 19.43
C LEU A 17 -18.04 11.64 20.59
N ILE A 18 -18.80 11.74 21.70
CA ILE A 18 -18.48 12.63 22.84
C ILE A 18 -17.75 11.93 23.99
N ASN A 19 -17.65 10.59 24.01
CA ASN A 19 -16.81 9.91 24.99
C ASN A 19 -15.32 9.95 24.59
N SER A 20 -14.78 11.16 24.47
CA SER A 20 -13.36 11.44 24.41
C SER A 20 -12.79 11.48 25.83
N ASN A 21 -12.94 10.41 26.59
CA ASN A 21 -12.12 10.21 27.78
C ASN A 21 -10.71 9.88 27.30
N LYS A 22 -10.00 10.90 26.79
CA LYS A 22 -8.54 10.85 26.69
C LYS A 22 -8.07 10.88 28.14
N PRO A 23 -7.49 9.80 28.68
CA PRO A 23 -6.72 9.97 29.88
C PRO A 23 -5.56 10.90 29.47
N GLU A 24 -5.56 12.14 29.96
CA GLU A 24 -4.35 12.95 30.05
C GLU A 24 -3.37 12.35 31.08
N SER A 25 -3.31 11.02 31.17
CA SER A 25 -2.26 10.32 31.88
C SER A 25 -1.00 10.54 31.07
N LYS A 26 -0.14 11.45 31.56
CA LYS A 26 1.28 11.59 31.21
C LYS A 26 1.76 10.41 30.38
N LEU A 27 1.63 10.52 29.06
CA LEU A 27 2.14 9.48 28.18
C LEU A 27 3.63 9.48 28.44
N ASP A 28 4.16 8.37 28.95
CA ASP A 28 5.58 8.26 29.31
C ASP A 28 6.39 8.85 28.15
N PRO A 29 7.23 9.89 28.39
CA PRO A 29 7.95 10.56 27.33
C PRO A 29 8.76 9.58 26.46
N ASN A 30 9.15 8.42 27.01
CA ASN A 30 9.78 7.34 26.26
C ASN A 30 8.80 6.64 25.29
N LEU A 31 7.58 6.32 25.72
CA LEU A 31 6.54 5.76 24.84
C LEU A 31 6.12 6.76 23.78
N ARG A 32 5.99 8.04 24.13
CA ARG A 32 5.64 9.11 23.18
C ARG A 32 6.72 9.28 22.12
N ALA A 33 7.99 9.25 22.52
CA ALA A 33 9.11 9.34 21.59
C ALA A 33 9.16 8.13 20.63
N ARG A 34 8.94 6.90 21.14
CA ARG A 34 8.86 5.68 20.31
C ARG A 34 7.69 5.71 19.34
N LEU A 35 6.50 6.10 19.80
CA LEU A 35 5.33 6.23 18.93
C LEU A 35 5.52 7.34 17.90
N LEU A 36 6.17 8.45 18.24
CA LEU A 36 6.56 9.48 17.27
C LEU A 36 7.55 8.93 16.25
N GLN A 37 8.52 8.11 16.66
CA GLN A 37 9.47 7.44 15.76
C GLN A 37 8.77 6.45 14.82
N GLU A 38 7.86 5.62 15.34
CA GLU A 38 7.11 4.65 14.53
C GLU A 38 6.07 5.34 13.62
N SER A 39 5.44 6.41 14.09
CA SER A 39 4.45 7.21 13.33
C SER A 39 5.07 8.14 12.29
N GLN A 40 6.39 8.33 12.29
CA GLN A 40 7.05 9.14 11.29
C GLN A 40 7.10 8.46 9.91
N ASN A 41 6.83 7.14 9.84
CA ASN A 41 6.85 6.45 8.55
C ASN A 41 5.80 5.31 8.42
N PRO A 42 4.50 5.60 8.65
CA PRO A 42 3.42 4.61 8.69
C PRO A 42 3.16 3.97 7.32
N PHE A 43 3.61 4.62 6.24
CA PHE A 43 3.41 4.17 4.87
C PHE A 43 4.50 3.20 4.37
N ARG A 44 5.48 2.80 5.18
CA ARG A 44 6.55 1.86 4.76
C ARG A 44 5.99 0.50 4.33
N GLY A 45 5.05 -0.05 5.10
CA GLY A 45 4.42 -1.35 4.80
C GLY A 45 3.57 -1.29 3.53
N LEU A 46 2.75 -0.24 3.40
CA LEU A 46 1.90 -0.02 2.23
C LEU A 46 2.74 0.17 0.96
N ARG A 47 3.79 0.99 1.01
CA ARG A 47 4.68 1.21 -0.13
C ARG A 47 5.35 -0.11 -0.57
N ARG A 48 5.82 -0.93 0.37
CA ARG A 48 6.39 -2.26 0.05
C ARG A 48 5.36 -3.19 -0.60
N ALA A 49 4.14 -3.25 -0.08
CA ALA A 49 3.06 -4.05 -0.66
C ALA A 49 2.73 -3.60 -2.09
N VAL A 50 2.66 -2.30 -2.35
CA VAL A 50 2.46 -1.72 -3.69
C VAL A 50 3.60 -2.12 -4.64
N TRP A 51 4.86 -1.98 -4.22
CA TRP A 51 5.99 -2.37 -5.07
C TRP A 51 6.02 -3.88 -5.38
N ILE A 52 5.70 -4.72 -4.39
CA ILE A 52 5.62 -6.18 -4.59
C ILE A 52 4.48 -6.54 -5.54
N ALA A 53 3.31 -5.92 -5.39
CA ALA A 53 2.17 -6.16 -6.27
C ALA A 53 2.47 -5.74 -7.72
N LEU A 54 3.06 -4.56 -7.91
CA LEU A 54 3.49 -4.08 -9.23
C LEU A 54 4.55 -5.01 -9.83
N PHE A 55 5.55 -5.41 -9.05
CA PHE A 55 6.60 -6.32 -9.52
C PHE A 55 6.04 -7.69 -9.89
N GLY A 56 5.17 -8.26 -9.06
CA GLY A 56 4.50 -9.54 -9.32
C GLY A 56 3.66 -9.49 -10.59
N SER A 57 2.95 -8.39 -10.84
CA SER A 57 2.19 -8.18 -12.08
C SER A 57 3.10 -8.13 -13.31
N ALA A 58 4.19 -7.37 -13.26
CA ALA A 58 5.16 -7.28 -14.35
C ALA A 58 5.86 -8.64 -14.62
N ALA A 59 6.22 -9.37 -13.55
CA ALA A 59 6.80 -10.70 -13.62
C ALA A 59 5.87 -11.71 -14.29
N LEU A 60 4.57 -11.67 -13.97
CA LEU A 60 3.58 -12.53 -14.59
C LEU A 60 3.43 -12.23 -16.09
N GLY A 61 3.35 -10.95 -16.48
CA GLY A 61 3.30 -10.54 -17.88
C GLY A 61 4.54 -10.98 -18.67
N PHE A 62 5.72 -10.85 -18.08
CA PHE A 62 6.96 -11.35 -18.67
C PHE A 62 6.98 -12.87 -18.78
N PHE A 63 6.52 -13.60 -17.77
CA PHE A 63 6.42 -15.06 -17.80
C PHE A 63 5.54 -15.55 -18.96
N ILE A 64 4.41 -14.89 -19.21
CA ILE A 64 3.53 -15.20 -20.34
C ILE A 64 4.27 -14.96 -21.67
N MET A 65 4.87 -13.78 -21.87
CA MET A 65 5.62 -13.49 -23.10
C MET A 65 6.80 -14.43 -23.32
N PHE A 66 7.51 -14.78 -22.24
CA PHE A 66 8.60 -15.75 -22.27
C PHE A 66 8.12 -17.14 -22.66
N SER A 67 6.99 -17.59 -22.10
CA SER A 67 6.38 -18.86 -22.49
C SER A 67 5.98 -18.86 -23.96
N LYS A 68 5.42 -17.75 -24.47
CA LYS A 68 5.09 -17.61 -25.90
C LYS A 68 6.32 -17.75 -26.80
N ILE A 69 7.46 -17.17 -26.40
CA ILE A 69 8.74 -17.31 -27.11
C ILE A 69 9.18 -18.78 -27.17
N ILE A 70 9.09 -19.51 -26.04
CA ILE A 70 9.46 -20.94 -26.00
C ILE A 70 8.55 -21.78 -26.90
N THR A 71 7.26 -21.46 -26.98
CA THR A 71 6.29 -22.14 -27.85
C THR A 71 6.50 -21.81 -29.34
N GLY A 72 7.40 -20.88 -29.68
CA GLY A 72 7.65 -20.47 -31.06
C GLY A 72 6.60 -19.50 -31.61
N ASP A 73 5.80 -18.89 -30.73
CA ASP A 73 4.84 -17.86 -31.13
C ASP A 73 5.57 -16.53 -31.43
N THR A 74 5.03 -15.75 -32.36
CA THR A 74 5.62 -14.48 -32.78
C THR A 74 5.36 -13.42 -31.72
N VAL A 75 6.41 -13.05 -30.99
CA VAL A 75 6.42 -11.95 -30.03
C VAL A 75 7.33 -10.86 -30.57
N SER A 76 6.84 -9.62 -30.63
CA SER A 76 7.65 -8.46 -31.01
C SER A 76 8.85 -8.32 -30.07
N ILE A 77 10.05 -8.31 -30.63
CA ILE A 77 11.31 -8.08 -29.90
C ILE A 77 11.29 -6.72 -29.18
N PHE A 78 10.64 -5.72 -29.78
CA PHE A 78 10.51 -4.40 -29.19
C PHE A 78 9.62 -4.43 -27.94
N ASP A 79 8.46 -5.08 -28.01
CA ASP A 79 7.53 -5.21 -26.88
C ASP A 79 8.17 -6.02 -25.75
N PHE A 80 8.89 -7.08 -26.09
CA PHE A 80 9.64 -7.88 -25.13
C PHE A 80 10.77 -7.07 -24.47
N GLY A 81 11.50 -6.27 -25.25
CA GLY A 81 12.55 -5.38 -24.73
C GLY A 81 11.99 -4.32 -23.78
N VAL A 82 10.87 -3.68 -24.14
CA VAL A 82 10.20 -2.70 -23.29
C VAL A 82 9.70 -3.35 -21.99
N GLN A 83 9.04 -4.51 -22.05
CA GLN A 83 8.58 -5.26 -20.87
C GLN A 83 9.76 -5.62 -19.95
N THR A 84 10.87 -6.10 -20.52
CA THR A 84 12.09 -6.47 -19.77
C THR A 84 12.71 -5.25 -19.10
N SER A 85 12.81 -4.13 -19.81
CA SER A 85 13.35 -2.88 -19.26
C SER A 85 12.48 -2.35 -18.11
N ALA A 86 11.15 -2.43 -18.24
CA ALA A 86 10.22 -2.06 -17.17
C ALA A 86 10.42 -2.95 -15.94
N LEU A 87 10.61 -4.25 -16.12
CA LEU A 87 10.86 -5.21 -15.04
C LEU A 87 12.16 -4.94 -14.29
N ILE A 88 13.24 -4.63 -15.02
CA ILE A 88 14.54 -4.28 -14.45
C ILE A 88 14.44 -2.96 -13.67
N ILE A 89 13.86 -1.92 -14.25
CA ILE A 89 13.70 -0.61 -13.59
C ILE A 89 12.83 -0.74 -12.34
N LEU A 90 11.72 -1.48 -12.44
CA LEU A 90 10.80 -1.70 -11.32
C LEU A 90 11.45 -2.52 -10.20
N GLY A 91 12.16 -3.60 -10.55
CA GLY A 91 12.91 -4.42 -9.60
C GLY A 91 14.03 -3.63 -8.92
N PHE A 92 14.78 -2.84 -9.69
CA PHE A 92 15.81 -1.95 -9.17
C PHE A 92 15.23 -0.91 -8.20
N LEU A 93 14.10 -0.31 -8.54
CA LEU A 93 13.46 0.68 -7.69
C LEU A 93 12.90 0.07 -6.40
N LEU A 94 12.31 -1.13 -6.48
CA LEU A 94 11.89 -1.91 -5.32
C LEU A 94 13.09 -2.26 -4.40
N PHE A 95 14.21 -2.68 -4.97
CA PHE A 95 15.43 -2.99 -4.19
C PHE A 95 16.03 -1.73 -3.54
N LYS A 96 16.06 -0.61 -4.27
CA LYS A 96 16.53 0.68 -3.74
C LYS A 96 15.64 1.19 -2.59
N ASP A 97 14.31 1.05 -2.72
CA ASP A 97 13.37 1.43 -1.67
C ASP A 97 13.52 0.54 -0.42
N ARG A 98 13.87 -0.74 -0.59
CA ARG A 98 14.24 -1.64 0.51
C ARG A 98 15.53 -1.19 1.23
N ASN A 99 16.58 -0.84 0.50
CA ASN A 99 17.88 -0.50 1.12
C ASN A 99 17.90 0.87 1.80
N LYS A 100 17.06 1.82 1.38
CA LYS A 100 16.88 3.08 2.14
C LYS A 100 16.29 2.84 3.52
N SER A 101 15.58 1.73 3.71
CA SER A 101 14.93 1.41 4.98
C SER A 101 15.87 0.83 6.05
N GLU A 102 17.14 0.60 5.73
CA GLU A 102 18.15 0.02 6.62
C GLU A 102 19.19 1.06 7.11
N LYS A 103 19.21 2.27 6.52
CA LYS A 103 20.18 3.34 6.86
C LYS A 103 19.64 4.44 7.78
N ASP A 104 18.38 4.35 8.21
CA ASP A 104 17.75 5.24 9.19
C ASP A 104 17.37 4.44 10.45
#